data_AF-A0A935DBL3-F1
#
_entry.id   AF-A0A935DBL3-F1
#
_cell.length_a   1.000
_cell.length_b   1.000
_cell.length_c   1.000
_cell.angle_alpha   90.00
_cell.angle_beta   90.00
_cell.angle_gamma   90.00
#
_symmetry.space_group_name_H-M   'P 1'
#
loop_
_entity.id
_entity.type
_entity.pdbx_description
1 polymer ?
#
loop_
_entity_poly.entity_id
_entity_poly.type
_entity_poly.pdbx_seq_one_letter_code
_entity_poly.pdbx_strand_id
1 'polypeptide(L)'
;MICEALSDRMPAVARGDASWDNEEAAHLGICQDCQLEWRLVAPITLAARPAPTMDIERIAAAVHAAVRPTPTVVSITSRRRWSRALVGLAAAAGIALAVYLPTRPAPATDVALVPTRAVTTIPELDALLEDELKMVLAAVQEDEPAPVLTPGPLPRLDELTEAELQQLLKTVEG
;
A
#
# COMPACT_ATOMS: atom_id res chain seq x y z
N MET A 1 21.90 17.66 -2.11
CA MET A 1 21.16 18.51 -3.06
C MET A 1 20.13 17.73 -3.87
N ILE A 2 20.44 16.50 -4.36
CA ILE A 2 19.41 15.69 -5.04
C ILE A 2 18.23 15.33 -4.12
N CYS A 3 18.47 14.91 -2.87
CA CYS A 3 17.39 14.51 -1.96
C CYS A 3 16.35 15.62 -1.72
N GLU A 4 16.80 16.85 -1.52
CA GLU A 4 15.92 18.01 -1.27
C GLU A 4 15.06 18.32 -2.51
N ALA A 5 15.67 18.36 -3.69
CA ALA A 5 14.93 18.52 -4.95
C ALA A 5 13.93 17.39 -5.21
N LEU A 6 14.26 16.16 -4.79
CA LEU A 6 13.42 14.98 -4.95
C LEU A 6 12.23 15.04 -3.98
N SER A 7 12.47 15.39 -2.71
CA SER A 7 11.47 15.64 -1.66
C SER A 7 10.42 16.67 -2.12
N ASP A 8 10.86 17.82 -2.63
CA ASP A 8 9.98 18.89 -3.14
C ASP A 8 9.08 18.40 -4.29
N ARG A 9 9.56 17.44 -5.10
CA ARG A 9 8.82 16.90 -6.25
C ARG A 9 7.91 15.73 -5.91
N MET A 10 8.10 15.05 -4.78
CA MET A 10 7.29 13.88 -4.39
C MET A 10 5.78 14.14 -4.43
N PRO A 11 5.24 15.26 -3.89
CA PRO A 11 3.81 15.49 -3.94
C PRO A 11 3.28 15.63 -5.37
N ALA A 12 4.03 16.28 -6.27
CA ALA A 12 3.61 16.45 -7.66
C ALA A 12 3.59 15.11 -8.41
N VAL A 13 4.59 14.25 -8.18
CA VAL A 13 4.63 12.91 -8.78
C VAL A 13 3.54 12.00 -8.19
N ALA A 14 3.27 12.09 -6.89
CA ALA A 14 2.22 11.32 -6.23
C ALA A 14 0.80 11.69 -6.73
N ARG A 15 0.56 12.97 -7.09
CA ARG A 15 -0.69 13.38 -7.75
C ARG A 15 -0.80 12.94 -9.21
N GLY A 16 0.32 12.56 -9.83
CA GLY A 16 0.42 12.29 -11.26
C GLY A 16 0.57 13.56 -12.11
N ASP A 17 0.92 14.71 -11.49
CA ASP A 17 1.16 15.97 -12.19
C ASP A 17 2.57 16.01 -12.82
N ALA A 18 3.47 15.16 -12.32
CA ALA A 18 4.84 15.00 -12.79
C ALA A 18 5.24 13.51 -12.82
N SER A 19 6.37 13.21 -13.44
CA SER A 19 6.99 11.88 -13.44
C SER A 19 8.46 11.99 -13.04
N TRP A 20 8.98 10.95 -12.39
CA TRP A 20 10.40 10.81 -12.16
C TRP A 20 11.16 10.74 -13.48
N ASP A 21 12.24 11.51 -13.59
CA ASP A 21 13.23 11.25 -14.61
C ASP A 21 14.10 10.02 -14.24
N ASN A 22 14.98 9.62 -15.16
CA ASN A 22 15.81 8.43 -14.97
C ASN A 22 16.84 8.59 -13.83
N GLU A 23 17.34 9.80 -13.59
CA GLU A 23 18.31 10.07 -12.53
C GLU A 23 17.63 10.07 -11.16
N GLU A 24 16.46 10.72 -11.07
CA GLU A 24 15.59 10.72 -9.89
C GLU A 24 15.14 9.31 -9.52
N ALA A 25 14.68 8.52 -10.50
CA ALA A 25 14.26 7.14 -10.27
C ALA A 25 15.42 6.26 -9.81
N ALA A 26 16.63 6.45 -10.38
CA ALA A 26 17.82 5.74 -9.94
C ALA A 26 18.21 6.12 -8.50
N HIS A 27 18.12 7.42 -8.14
CA HIS A 27 18.39 7.89 -6.78
C HIS A 27 17.39 7.32 -5.77
N LEU A 28 16.09 7.34 -6.07
CA LEU A 28 15.05 6.70 -5.28
C LEU A 28 15.31 5.20 -5.08
N GLY A 29 15.89 4.51 -6.06
CA GLY A 29 16.26 3.09 -5.95
C GLY A 29 17.38 2.80 -4.95
N ILE A 30 18.19 3.81 -4.59
CA ILE A 30 19.43 3.63 -3.82
C ILE A 30 19.35 4.31 -2.43
N CYS A 31 18.76 5.50 -2.35
CA CYS A 31 18.71 6.29 -1.11
C CYS A 31 17.55 5.85 -0.20
N GLN A 32 17.85 5.30 0.99
CA GLN A 32 16.82 4.88 1.94
C GLN A 32 15.96 6.03 2.45
N ASP A 33 16.53 7.20 2.72
CA ASP A 33 15.78 8.34 3.26
C ASP A 33 14.71 8.80 2.28
N CYS A 34 15.06 8.94 1.00
CA CYS A 34 14.10 9.27 -0.06
C CYS A 34 13.03 8.18 -0.23
N GLN A 35 13.36 6.91 -0.01
CA GLN A 35 12.37 5.82 -0.05
C GLN A 35 11.39 5.89 1.12
N LEU A 36 11.89 6.19 2.33
CA LEU A 36 11.06 6.35 3.51
C LEU A 36 10.11 7.54 3.36
N GLU A 37 10.63 8.66 2.90
CA GLU A 37 9.83 9.84 2.63
C GLU A 37 8.76 9.57 1.56
N TRP A 38 9.13 8.91 0.45
CA TRP A 38 8.18 8.54 -0.59
C TRP A 38 7.05 7.65 -0.07
N ARG A 39 7.36 6.68 0.80
CA ARG A 39 6.36 5.81 1.44
C ARG A 39 5.36 6.58 2.30
N LEU A 40 5.75 7.73 2.85
CA LEU A 40 4.87 8.60 3.63
C LEU A 40 4.07 9.55 2.72
N VAL A 41 4.74 10.23 1.80
CA VAL A 41 4.15 11.30 0.97
C VAL A 41 3.15 10.73 -0.05
N ALA A 42 3.48 9.62 -0.71
CA ALA A 42 2.63 9.06 -1.77
C ALA A 42 1.20 8.72 -1.32
N PRO A 43 0.97 7.94 -0.24
CA PRO A 43 -0.39 7.60 0.18
C PRO A 43 -1.17 8.80 0.70
N ILE A 44 -0.53 9.71 1.45
CA ILE A 44 -1.19 10.92 1.98
C ILE A 44 -1.66 11.80 0.82
N THR A 45 -0.80 12.00 -0.18
CA THR A 45 -1.11 12.83 -1.33
C THR A 45 -2.22 12.21 -2.20
N LEU A 46 -2.21 10.89 -2.36
CA LEU A 46 -3.25 10.17 -3.08
C LEU A 46 -4.60 10.25 -2.35
N ALA A 47 -4.60 10.13 -1.01
CA ALA A 47 -5.79 10.23 -0.18
C ALA A 47 -6.37 11.66 -0.15
N ALA A 48 -5.53 12.69 -0.26
CA ALA A 48 -5.95 14.08 -0.36
C ALA A 48 -6.58 14.43 -1.73
N ARG A 49 -6.50 13.53 -2.73
CA ARG A 49 -7.10 13.77 -4.03
C ARG A 49 -8.63 13.73 -3.90
N PRO A 50 -9.35 14.78 -4.33
CA PRO A 50 -10.81 14.73 -4.34
C PRO A 50 -11.24 13.53 -5.19
N ALA A 51 -12.15 12.72 -4.64
CA ALA A 51 -12.71 11.60 -5.38
C ALA A 51 -13.23 12.12 -6.72
N PRO A 52 -12.89 11.48 -7.86
CA PRO A 52 -13.48 11.87 -9.12
C PRO A 52 -15.00 11.85 -8.94
N THR A 53 -15.67 12.93 -9.35
CA THR A 53 -17.13 13.00 -9.32
C THR A 53 -17.65 11.95 -10.29
N MET A 54 -17.87 10.73 -9.79
CA MET A 54 -18.50 9.67 -10.56
C MET A 54 -19.97 10.00 -10.64
N ASP A 55 -20.44 10.24 -11.86
CA ASP A 55 -21.87 10.33 -12.16
C ASP A 55 -22.46 8.92 -12.09
N ILE A 56 -22.84 8.53 -10.86
CA ILE A 56 -23.40 7.21 -10.56
C ILE A 56 -24.66 6.97 -11.38
N GLU A 57 -25.45 8.01 -11.66
CA GLU A 57 -26.68 7.90 -12.46
C GLU A 57 -26.36 7.55 -13.91
N ARG A 58 -25.36 8.20 -14.51
CA ARG A 58 -24.91 7.88 -15.87
C ARG A 58 -24.30 6.49 -15.96
N ILE A 59 -23.53 6.06 -14.96
CA ILE A 59 -22.95 4.71 -14.92
C ILE A 59 -24.07 3.67 -14.77
N ALA A 60 -25.02 3.89 -13.85
CA ALA A 60 -26.17 3.02 -13.68
C ALA A 60 -27.01 2.93 -14.95
N ALA A 61 -27.28 4.05 -15.63
CA ALA A 61 -27.99 4.07 -16.90
C ALA A 61 -27.24 3.30 -18.01
N ALA A 62 -25.92 3.45 -18.09
CA ALA A 62 -25.09 2.72 -19.06
C ALA A 62 -25.08 1.20 -18.79
N VAL A 63 -25.00 0.79 -17.51
CA VAL A 63 -25.08 -0.63 -17.12
C VAL A 63 -26.47 -1.19 -17.43
N HIS A 64 -27.54 -0.47 -17.10
CA HIS A 64 -28.91 -0.89 -17.43
C HIS A 64 -29.13 -1.00 -18.94
N ALA A 65 -28.58 -0.08 -19.73
CA ALA A 65 -28.65 -0.14 -21.19
C ALA A 65 -27.86 -1.32 -21.77
N ALA A 66 -26.70 -1.66 -21.20
CA ALA A 66 -25.87 -2.79 -21.63
C ALA A 66 -26.46 -4.16 -21.25
N VAL A 67 -27.14 -4.25 -20.10
CA VAL A 67 -27.77 -5.48 -19.61
C VAL A 67 -29.12 -5.74 -20.28
N ARG A 68 -29.78 -4.70 -20.81
CA ARG A 68 -31.04 -4.89 -21.53
C ARG A 68 -30.75 -5.72 -22.79
N PRO A 69 -31.37 -6.91 -22.94
CA PRO A 69 -31.14 -7.74 -24.10
C PRO A 69 -31.64 -6.99 -25.34
N THR A 70 -30.70 -6.46 -26.12
CA THR A 70 -31.02 -5.97 -27.47
C THR A 70 -31.54 -7.18 -28.24
N PRO A 71 -32.78 -7.20 -28.75
CA PRO A 71 -33.19 -8.23 -29.68
C PRO A 71 -32.30 -8.08 -30.91
N THR A 72 -31.31 -8.98 -31.03
CA THR A 72 -30.47 -9.09 -32.22
C THR A 72 -31.38 -9.57 -33.34
N VAL A 73 -31.97 -8.62 -34.07
CA VAL A 73 -32.47 -8.92 -35.41
C VAL A 73 -31.23 -9.17 -36.25
N VAL A 74 -30.79 -10.43 -36.27
CA VAL A 74 -29.73 -10.91 -37.13
C VAL A 74 -30.29 -10.85 -38.55
N SER A 75 -30.11 -9.71 -39.22
CA SER A 75 -30.22 -9.66 -40.68
C SER A 75 -29.04 -10.43 -41.24
N ILE A 76 -29.31 -11.68 -41.62
CA ILE A 76 -28.34 -12.56 -42.29
C ILE A 76 -28.15 -12.02 -43.72
N THR A 77 -27.36 -10.95 -43.86
CA THR A 77 -26.77 -10.60 -45.15
C THR A 77 -25.47 -11.40 -45.31
N SER A 78 -25.48 -12.31 -46.27
CA SER A 78 -24.58 -13.45 -46.48
C SER A 78 -23.10 -13.14 -46.79
N ARG A 79 -22.61 -11.90 -46.65
CA ARG A 79 -21.24 -11.52 -47.02
C ARG A 79 -20.18 -11.76 -45.92
N ARG A 80 -20.58 -12.06 -44.67
CA ARG A 80 -19.67 -12.10 -43.51
C ARG A 80 -19.10 -13.49 -43.15
N ARG A 81 -19.28 -14.50 -44.01
CA ARG A 81 -18.75 -15.86 -43.77
C ARG A 81 -17.26 -16.03 -44.11
N TRP A 82 -16.70 -15.18 -44.97
CA TRP A 82 -15.33 -15.35 -45.47
C TRP A 82 -14.25 -14.71 -44.56
N SER A 83 -14.61 -13.75 -43.70
CA SER A 83 -13.64 -13.10 -42.82
C SER A 83 -13.31 -13.88 -41.54
N ARG A 84 -14.05 -14.95 -41.23
CA ARG A 84 -13.81 -15.79 -40.03
C ARG A 84 -12.75 -16.87 -40.23
N ALA A 85 -12.38 -17.18 -41.49
CA ALA A 85 -11.32 -18.15 -41.76
C ALA A 85 -9.91 -17.58 -41.47
N LEU A 86 -9.72 -16.26 -41.49
CA LEU A 86 -8.41 -15.63 -41.29
C LEU A 86 -8.08 -15.31 -39.81
N VAL A 87 -9.08 -15.24 -38.92
CA VAL A 87 -8.84 -14.96 -37.49
C VAL A 87 -8.36 -16.21 -36.74
N GLY A 88 -8.65 -17.41 -37.24
CA GLY A 88 -8.23 -18.68 -36.62
C GLY A 88 -6.73 -18.98 -36.72
N LEU A 89 -6.00 -18.35 -37.66
CA LEU A 89 -4.59 -18.66 -37.92
C LEU A 89 -3.62 -17.81 -37.07
N ALA A 90 -4.06 -16.66 -36.55
CA ALA A 90 -3.23 -15.80 -35.70
C ALA A 90 -3.11 -16.29 -34.24
N ALA A 91 -4.10 -17.04 -33.75
CA ALA A 91 -4.11 -17.50 -32.35
C ALA A 91 -3.08 -18.61 -32.05
N ALA A 92 -2.73 -19.44 -33.04
CA ALA A 92 -1.78 -20.53 -32.84
C ALA A 92 -0.32 -20.05 -32.75
N ALA A 93 0.04 -18.95 -33.44
CA ALA A 93 1.41 -18.41 -33.41
C ALA A 93 1.75 -17.75 -32.06
N GLY A 94 0.79 -17.13 -31.38
CA GLY A 94 1.01 -16.51 -30.07
C GLY A 94 1.29 -17.52 -28.95
N ILE A 95 0.66 -18.70 -29.01
CA ILE A 95 0.82 -19.75 -27.99
C ILE A 95 2.19 -20.44 -28.14
N ALA A 96 2.67 -20.65 -29.37
CA ALA A 96 4.01 -21.19 -29.60
C ALA A 96 5.12 -20.23 -29.12
N LEU A 97 4.92 -18.92 -29.24
CA LEU A 97 5.88 -17.92 -28.76
C LEU A 97 5.95 -17.85 -27.22
N ALA A 98 4.83 -18.09 -26.53
CA ALA A 98 4.76 -18.10 -25.06
C ALA A 98 5.47 -19.31 -24.42
N VAL A 99 5.63 -20.42 -25.16
CA VAL A 99 6.36 -21.62 -24.69
C VAL A 99 7.86 -21.53 -24.98
N TYR A 100 8.28 -20.74 -25.98
CA TYR A 100 9.69 -20.66 -26.39
C TYR A 100 10.45 -19.46 -25.83
N LEU A 101 9.77 -18.44 -25.28
CA LEU A 101 10.47 -17.39 -24.53
C LEU A 101 10.79 -17.89 -23.11
N PRO A 102 12.07 -17.98 -22.72
CA PRO A 102 12.44 -18.26 -21.34
C PRO A 102 11.95 -17.09 -20.49
N THR A 103 10.92 -17.35 -19.70
CA THR A 103 10.54 -16.51 -18.57
C THR A 103 11.76 -16.37 -17.68
N ARG A 104 12.34 -15.18 -17.64
CA ARG A 104 13.23 -14.80 -16.54
C ARG A 104 12.43 -15.04 -15.26
N PRO A 105 12.88 -15.90 -14.34
CA PRO A 105 12.19 -16.06 -13.08
C PRO A 105 12.23 -14.72 -12.36
N ALA A 106 11.04 -14.21 -12.04
CA ALA A 106 10.87 -13.28 -10.95
C ALA A 106 11.54 -13.92 -9.71
N PRO A 107 12.38 -13.19 -8.95
CA PRO A 107 12.89 -13.75 -7.71
C PRO A 107 11.71 -14.03 -6.79
N ALA A 108 11.45 -15.33 -6.60
CA ALA A 108 10.52 -15.84 -5.64
C ALA A 108 11.01 -15.46 -4.24
N THR A 109 10.11 -14.83 -3.52
CA THR A 109 10.11 -14.64 -2.09
C THR A 109 10.30 -15.99 -1.41
N ASP A 110 11.50 -16.28 -0.92
CA ASP A 110 11.73 -17.31 0.09
C ASP A 110 12.97 -16.92 0.90
N VAL A 111 12.76 -16.07 1.90
CA VAL A 111 13.66 -16.00 3.05
C VAL A 111 12.83 -16.42 4.24
N ALA A 112 13.17 -17.60 4.75
CA ALA A 112 12.67 -18.15 5.99
C ALA A 112 12.65 -17.06 7.08
N LEU A 113 11.46 -16.75 7.61
CA LEU A 113 11.34 -15.97 8.83
C LEU A 113 11.93 -16.77 9.99
N VAL A 114 13.20 -16.52 10.28
CA VAL A 114 13.69 -16.58 11.66
C VAL A 114 13.28 -15.24 12.28
N PRO A 115 12.46 -15.20 13.35
CA PRO A 115 12.15 -13.96 14.01
C PRO A 115 13.36 -13.56 14.86
N THR A 116 14.40 -13.01 14.23
CA THR A 116 15.40 -12.24 14.95
C THR A 116 14.73 -10.93 15.30
N ARG A 117 14.30 -10.82 16.56
CA ARG A 117 13.80 -9.61 17.20
C ARG A 117 14.80 -8.49 16.91
N ALA A 118 14.50 -7.64 15.94
CA ALA A 118 15.30 -6.47 15.64
C ALA A 118 15.25 -5.57 16.86
N VAL A 119 16.38 -5.48 17.56
CA VAL A 119 16.62 -4.46 18.56
C VAL A 119 16.56 -3.14 17.82
N THR A 120 15.49 -2.39 18.01
CA THR A 120 15.38 -0.99 17.62
C THR A 120 16.42 -0.22 18.42
N THR A 121 17.60 -0.02 17.84
CA THR A 121 18.58 0.96 18.31
C THR A 121 17.98 2.33 18.02
N ILE A 122 17.37 2.92 19.05
CA ILE A 122 16.95 4.32 19.06
C ILE A 122 18.24 5.15 18.97
N PRO A 123 18.43 5.97 17.91
CA PRO A 123 19.72 6.60 17.61
C PRO A 123 20.11 7.73 18.59
N GLU A 124 19.30 8.02 19.61
CA GLU A 124 19.61 9.04 20.62
C GLU A 124 20.33 8.48 21.87
N LEU A 125 20.63 7.18 21.93
CA LEU A 125 21.40 6.56 23.03
C LEU A 125 22.86 6.24 22.66
N ASP A 126 23.25 6.32 21.38
CA ASP A 126 24.64 6.05 20.95
C ASP A 126 25.62 7.16 21.36
N ALA A 127 25.13 8.25 21.97
CA ALA A 127 25.93 9.37 22.45
C ALA A 127 25.96 9.50 23.98
N LEU A 128 25.39 8.56 24.74
CA LEU A 128 25.56 8.53 26.19
C LEU A 128 26.60 7.47 26.55
N LEU A 129 27.63 7.91 27.30
CA LEU A 129 28.58 6.98 27.88
C LEU A 129 27.82 5.97 28.76
N GLU A 130 28.26 4.71 28.74
CA GLU A 130 27.65 3.57 29.44
C GLU A 130 27.34 3.84 30.93
N ASP A 131 28.05 4.79 31.53
CA ASP A 131 27.89 5.25 32.91
C ASP A 131 26.69 6.19 33.11
N GLU A 132 26.32 7.01 32.13
CA GLU A 132 25.12 7.87 32.20
C GLU A 132 23.84 7.04 32.03
N LEU A 133 23.90 6.01 31.19
CA LEU A 133 22.80 5.08 30.96
C LEU A 133 22.48 4.27 32.24
N LYS A 134 23.50 3.91 33.04
CA LYS A 134 23.33 3.30 34.36
C LYS A 134 22.67 4.24 35.37
N MET A 135 22.99 5.54 35.34
CA MET A 135 22.37 6.52 36.25
C MET A 135 20.89 6.72 35.94
N VAL A 136 20.50 6.79 34.65
CA VAL A 136 19.09 6.87 34.27
C VAL A 136 18.34 5.59 34.62
N LEU A 137 18.94 4.41 34.39
CA LEU A 137 18.32 3.13 34.75
C LEU A 137 18.10 3.00 36.27
N ALA A 138 19.05 3.48 37.08
CA ALA A 138 18.92 3.51 38.53
C ALA A 138 17.81 4.47 38.98
N ALA A 139 17.70 5.65 38.36
CA ALA A 139 16.65 6.62 38.66
C ALA A 139 15.24 6.10 38.32
N VAL A 140 15.08 5.28 37.27
CA VAL A 140 13.79 4.66 36.92
C VAL A 140 13.45 3.46 37.83
N GLN A 141 14.46 2.79 38.40
CA GLN A 141 14.25 1.66 39.31
C GLN A 141 13.95 2.08 40.76
N GLU A 142 14.25 3.32 41.15
CA GLU A 142 14.01 3.82 42.51
C GLU A 142 12.60 4.39 42.73
N ASP A 143 11.79 4.57 41.68
CA ASP A 143 10.36 4.89 41.84
C ASP A 143 9.55 3.61 42.09
N GLU A 144 8.86 3.62 43.23
CA GLU A 144 8.04 2.59 43.88
C GLU A 144 7.30 1.55 43.01
N PRO A 145 6.98 0.37 43.60
CA PRO A 145 6.32 -0.70 42.89
C PRO A 145 4.93 -0.25 42.43
N ALA A 146 4.78 -0.08 41.11
CA ALA A 146 3.47 -0.02 40.48
C ALA A 146 2.62 -1.19 41.01
N PRO A 147 1.36 -0.97 41.42
CA PRO A 147 0.48 -2.08 41.76
C PRO A 147 0.50 -3.03 40.58
N VAL A 148 0.79 -4.30 40.86
CA VAL A 148 0.72 -5.37 39.86
C VAL A 148 -0.71 -5.40 39.34
N LEU A 149 -0.96 -4.63 38.28
CA LEU A 149 -2.07 -4.83 37.40
C LEU A 149 -1.69 -6.10 36.64
N THR A 150 -2.03 -7.24 37.24
CA THR A 150 -2.24 -8.47 36.47
C THR A 150 -3.00 -8.05 35.21
N PRO A 151 -2.49 -8.34 34.01
CA PRO A 151 -3.28 -8.17 32.81
C PRO A 151 -4.43 -9.17 32.96
N GLY A 152 -5.55 -8.69 33.52
CA GLY A 152 -6.82 -9.34 33.29
C GLY A 152 -7.00 -9.44 31.77
N PRO A 153 -7.67 -10.49 31.28
CA PRO A 153 -7.95 -10.60 29.85
C PRO A 153 -8.56 -9.27 29.42
N LEU A 154 -7.85 -8.53 28.57
CA LEU A 154 -8.41 -7.34 27.95
C LEU A 154 -9.73 -7.81 27.31
N PRO A 155 -10.89 -7.29 27.74
CA PRO A 155 -12.14 -7.68 27.12
C PRO A 155 -11.99 -7.37 25.63
N ARG A 156 -12.32 -8.35 24.79
CA ARG A 156 -12.23 -8.10 23.36
C ARG A 156 -13.19 -6.97 23.03
N LEU A 157 -12.84 -6.12 22.07
CA LEU A 157 -13.64 -4.92 21.76
C LEU A 157 -15.08 -5.27 21.32
N ASP A 158 -15.29 -6.49 20.84
CA ASP A 158 -16.60 -7.07 20.48
C ASP A 158 -17.45 -7.54 21.68
N GLU A 159 -16.87 -7.60 22.88
CA GLU A 159 -17.54 -8.03 24.12
C GLU A 159 -17.90 -6.84 25.03
N LEU A 160 -17.42 -5.63 24.70
CA LEU A 160 -17.72 -4.42 25.46
C LEU A 160 -19.14 -3.94 25.18
N THR A 161 -19.88 -3.69 26.25
CA THR A 161 -21.17 -3.00 26.14
C THR A 161 -20.96 -1.53 25.78
N GLU A 162 -21.96 -0.89 25.17
CA GLU A 162 -21.92 0.54 24.81
C GLU A 162 -21.55 1.44 26.00
N ALA A 163 -21.99 1.07 27.20
CA ALA A 163 -21.70 1.81 28.43
C ALA A 163 -20.21 1.72 28.82
N GLU A 164 -19.58 0.55 28.65
CA GLU A 164 -18.16 0.34 28.95
C GLU A 164 -17.28 1.00 27.90
N LEU A 165 -17.70 0.98 26.63
CA LEU A 165 -17.01 1.67 25.53
C LEU A 165 -17.00 3.20 25.75
N GLN A 166 -18.14 3.78 26.14
CA GLN A 166 -18.22 5.20 26.47
C GLN A 166 -17.33 5.58 27.65
N GLN A 167 -17.22 4.70 28.64
CA GLN A 167 -16.36 4.95 29.79
C GLN A 167 -14.87 4.93 29.39
N LEU A 168 -14.47 3.98 28.53
CA LEU A 168 -13.11 3.91 27.98
C LEU A 168 -12.77 5.14 27.13
N LEU A 169 -13.65 5.52 26.21
CA LEU A 169 -13.50 6.74 25.39
C LEU A 169 -13.30 7.98 26.26
N LYS A 170 -14.10 8.13 27.32
CA LYS A 170 -14.02 9.29 28.22
C LYS A 170 -12.70 9.37 28.99
N THR A 171 -12.05 8.23 29.26
CA THR A 171 -10.70 8.18 29.86
C THR A 171 -9.58 8.51 28.87
N VAL A 172 -9.77 8.27 27.57
CA VAL A 172 -8.75 8.52 26.53
C VAL A 172 -8.86 9.95 25.99
N GLU A 173 -10.06 10.52 25.98
CA GLU A 173 -10.33 11.91 25.61
C GLU A 173 -10.13 12.91 26.77
N GLY A 174 -9.65 12.43 27.92
CA GLY A 174 -9.35 13.22 29.12
C GLY A 174 -8.05 14.00 29.03
#